data_AF-U3A8N7-F1
#
_entry.id   AF-U3A8N7-F1
#
_cell.length_a   1.000
_cell.length_b   1.000
_cell.length_c   1.000
_cell.angle_alpha   90.00
_cell.angle_beta   90.00
_cell.angle_gamma   90.00
#
_symmetry.space_group_name_H-M   'P 1'
#
loop_
_entity.id
_entity.type
_entity.pdbx_description
1 polymer ?
#
loop_
_entity_poly.entity_id
_entity_poly.type
_entity_poly.pdbx_seq_one_letter_code
_entity_poly.pdbx_strand_id
1 'polypeptide(L)'
;MKLTLNLRSLMGAIEMMEPEKKGVFVWDHQITEKSKIDIELAQGKDVELKDVDIDSGLLSYQGRQVLLYIKDHGSAVQSVIKNPSTGNKYHVADCSKLKSMRAEGRFERYVVINDTSGEFPISGSGYYGQSKEEGYARLNICKLCLGQLNYKGYSSGGHRSKIFNEFDMPEFFATYSSFFPHMPSRLAETAESGYSDDWSKISSHYRVEKNFECEECKVNMRSNRALVHVHHVNGVKSDNRPSNLRALCIDCHSKQPMHEHMALSHRERQTINDLRKQQGLLDDLGEWQELFDYSDPGVHGVLHACRQAYLKLPDINYFVEDSFGGLAARLELAWPKHKFGVAISANDIEDGFKNGWQVVSVSDFLNDYKSQAHNLRY
;
A
#
# COMPACT_ATOMS: atom_id res chain seq x y z
N MET A 1 -15.36 -11.06 14.07
CA MET A 1 -15.90 -9.97 13.21
C MET A 1 -17.20 -10.48 12.58
N LYS A 2 -18.35 -9.83 12.80
CA LYS A 2 -19.57 -10.14 12.04
C LYS A 2 -19.47 -9.39 10.71
N LEU A 3 -19.28 -10.10 9.61
CA LEU A 3 -19.37 -9.54 8.27
C LEU A 3 -20.85 -9.35 7.94
N THR A 4 -21.27 -8.11 7.67
CA THR A 4 -22.59 -7.81 7.11
C THR A 4 -22.43 -7.73 5.59
N LEU A 5 -22.90 -8.77 4.90
CA LEU A 5 -22.93 -8.84 3.44
C LEU A 5 -24.35 -8.47 2.96
N ASN A 6 -24.45 -7.50 2.05
CA ASN A 6 -25.72 -7.12 1.44
C ASN A 6 -25.75 -7.60 -0.01
N LEU A 7 -26.53 -8.64 -0.29
CA LEU A 7 -26.69 -9.23 -1.62
C LEU A 7 -27.95 -8.74 -2.35
N ARG A 8 -28.58 -7.66 -1.90
CA ARG A 8 -29.89 -7.22 -2.42
C ARG A 8 -29.85 -6.90 -3.91
N SER A 9 -28.79 -6.26 -4.40
CA SER A 9 -28.62 -5.96 -5.83
C SER A 9 -28.43 -7.21 -6.67
N LEU A 10 -27.66 -8.20 -6.16
CA LEU A 10 -27.48 -9.49 -6.81
C LEU A 10 -28.79 -10.29 -6.88
N MET A 11 -29.54 -10.31 -5.78
CA MET A 11 -30.86 -10.96 -5.74
C MET A 11 -31.85 -10.28 -6.69
N GLY A 12 -31.83 -8.95 -6.78
CA GLY A 12 -32.64 -8.19 -7.74
C GLY A 12 -32.28 -8.52 -9.21
N ALA A 13 -31.00 -8.70 -9.52
CA ALA A 13 -30.57 -9.13 -10.85
C ALA A 13 -31.03 -10.56 -11.19
N ILE A 14 -30.97 -11.48 -10.22
CA ILE A 14 -31.47 -12.86 -10.39
C ILE A 14 -32.98 -12.87 -10.63
N GLU A 15 -33.74 -12.00 -9.95
CA GLU A 15 -35.19 -11.85 -10.18
C GLU A 15 -35.48 -11.29 -11.57
N MET A 16 -34.70 -10.31 -12.04
CA MET A 16 -34.89 -9.72 -13.37
C MET A 16 -34.56 -10.68 -14.52
N MET A 17 -33.57 -11.56 -14.33
CA MET A 17 -33.10 -12.49 -15.37
C MET A 17 -33.90 -13.79 -15.48
N GLU A 18 -34.75 -14.10 -14.49
CA GLU A 18 -35.60 -15.30 -14.40
C GLU A 18 -34.93 -16.61 -14.91
N PRO A 19 -33.76 -17.01 -14.37
CA PRO A 19 -33.07 -18.19 -14.87
C PRO A 19 -33.87 -19.48 -14.58
N GLU A 20 -33.85 -20.43 -15.52
CA GLU A 20 -34.51 -21.74 -15.39
C GLU A 20 -34.11 -22.50 -14.11
N LYS A 21 -32.89 -22.25 -13.61
CA LYS A 21 -32.42 -22.74 -12.32
C LYS A 21 -31.69 -21.63 -11.56
N LYS A 22 -32.26 -21.24 -10.42
CA LYS A 22 -31.60 -20.31 -9.49
C LYS A 22 -30.38 -20.99 -8.85
N GLY A 23 -29.24 -20.31 -8.85
CA GLY A 23 -28.04 -20.77 -8.13
C GLY A 23 -28.27 -20.80 -6.62
N VAL A 24 -27.61 -21.73 -5.92
CA VAL A 24 -27.61 -21.79 -4.45
C VAL A 24 -26.24 -21.33 -3.96
N PHE A 25 -26.20 -20.26 -3.17
CA PHE A 25 -24.97 -19.80 -2.53
C PHE A 25 -24.76 -20.58 -1.23
N VAL A 26 -23.82 -21.51 -1.26
CA VAL A 26 -23.37 -22.22 -0.06
C VAL A 26 -22.09 -21.56 0.42
N TRP A 27 -22.11 -21.10 1.67
CA TRP A 27 -20.92 -20.56 2.32
C TRP A 27 -20.09 -21.72 2.86
N ASP A 28 -18.94 -21.98 2.24
CA ASP A 28 -17.92 -22.80 2.85
C ASP A 28 -17.03 -21.93 3.73
N HIS A 29 -16.96 -22.25 5.03
CA HIS A 29 -16.09 -21.58 5.96
C HIS A 29 -14.72 -22.27 5.94
N GLN A 30 -13.85 -21.83 5.04
CA GLN A 30 -12.45 -22.26 5.07
C GLN A 30 -11.66 -21.42 6.06
N ILE A 31 -11.27 -22.04 7.18
CA ILE A 31 -10.29 -21.47 8.11
C ILE A 31 -8.94 -21.50 7.40
N THR A 32 -8.44 -20.34 6.98
CA THR A 32 -7.07 -20.21 6.48
C THR A 32 -6.12 -19.94 7.66
N GLU A 33 -5.11 -20.79 7.84
CA GLU A 33 -4.03 -20.62 8.84
C GLU A 33 -3.10 -19.45 8.46
N LYS A 34 -3.62 -18.23 8.45
CA LYS A 34 -2.89 -17.02 8.04
C LYS A 34 -1.55 -16.88 8.78
N SER A 35 -1.54 -17.18 10.08
CA SER A 35 -0.34 -17.08 10.93
C SER A 35 0.81 -17.98 10.47
N LYS A 36 0.51 -19.17 9.94
CA LYS A 36 1.55 -20.11 9.50
C LYS A 36 2.29 -19.60 8.27
N ILE A 37 1.55 -19.08 7.29
CA ILE A 37 2.13 -18.50 6.07
C ILE A 37 3.02 -17.31 6.42
N ASP A 38 2.59 -16.44 7.34
CA ASP A 38 3.38 -15.29 7.76
C ASP A 38 4.71 -15.68 8.43
N ILE A 39 4.69 -16.72 9.27
CA ILE A 39 5.90 -17.27 9.90
C ILE A 39 6.83 -17.90 8.85
N GLU A 40 6.29 -18.71 7.94
CA GLU A 40 7.07 -19.34 6.88
C GLU A 40 7.72 -18.30 5.97
N LEU A 41 6.96 -17.27 5.55
CA LEU A 41 7.49 -16.18 4.73
C LEU A 41 8.58 -15.39 5.47
N ALA A 42 8.43 -15.14 6.77
CA ALA A 42 9.45 -14.44 7.56
C ALA A 42 10.77 -15.24 7.69
N GLN A 43 10.70 -16.58 7.61
CA GLN A 43 11.88 -17.45 7.65
C GLN A 43 12.55 -17.63 6.28
N GLY A 44 11.98 -17.04 5.22
CA GLY A 44 12.45 -17.20 3.85
C GLY A 44 11.96 -18.50 3.24
N LYS A 45 10.63 -18.64 3.10
CA LYS A 45 9.98 -19.79 2.46
C LYS A 45 10.50 -19.97 1.03
N ASP A 46 10.93 -21.19 0.71
CA ASP A 46 11.16 -21.62 -0.67
C ASP A 46 9.79 -21.74 -1.37
N VAL A 47 9.35 -20.64 -1.96
CA VAL A 47 8.13 -20.55 -2.77
C VAL A 47 8.54 -20.66 -4.23
N GLU A 48 7.80 -21.46 -5.01
CA GLU A 48 7.98 -21.46 -6.45
C GLU A 48 7.68 -20.07 -6.99
N LEU A 49 8.65 -19.44 -7.65
CA LEU A 49 8.54 -18.04 -8.04
C LEU A 49 7.44 -17.76 -9.08
N LYS A 50 6.91 -18.80 -9.72
CA LYS A 50 5.72 -18.73 -10.58
C LYS A 50 4.45 -18.40 -9.80
N ASP A 51 4.44 -18.63 -8.49
CA ASP A 51 3.32 -18.35 -7.58
C ASP A 51 3.41 -16.92 -7.00
N VAL A 52 4.45 -16.15 -7.35
CA VAL A 52 4.56 -14.73 -7.01
C VAL A 52 3.78 -13.92 -8.03
N ASP A 53 2.69 -13.33 -7.58
CA ASP A 53 1.84 -12.47 -8.39
C ASP A 53 2.41 -11.03 -8.43
N ILE A 54 2.04 -10.29 -9.47
CA ILE A 54 2.36 -8.87 -9.60
C ILE A 54 1.06 -8.08 -9.50
N ASP A 55 0.91 -7.29 -8.44
CA ASP A 55 -0.25 -6.41 -8.25
C ASP A 55 0.19 -4.96 -8.38
N SER A 56 -0.32 -4.26 -9.40
CA SER A 56 0.03 -2.86 -9.69
C SER A 56 1.55 -2.58 -9.70
N GLY A 57 2.33 -3.57 -10.16
CA GLY A 57 3.80 -3.52 -10.26
C GLY A 57 4.55 -3.93 -8.99
N LEU A 58 3.86 -4.14 -7.87
CA LEU A 58 4.43 -4.66 -6.62
C LEU A 58 4.40 -6.19 -6.60
N LEU A 59 5.32 -6.77 -5.82
CA LEU A 59 5.41 -8.22 -5.67
C LEU A 59 4.48 -8.71 -4.57
N SER A 60 3.70 -9.74 -4.87
CA SER A 60 2.72 -10.30 -3.93
C SER A 60 2.76 -11.83 -3.90
N TYR A 61 2.40 -12.41 -2.75
CA TYR A 61 2.18 -13.84 -2.61
C TYR A 61 0.98 -14.08 -1.72
N GLN A 62 -0.06 -14.74 -2.25
CA GLN A 62 -1.30 -15.03 -1.53
C GLN A 62 -1.90 -13.79 -0.83
N GLY A 63 -1.94 -12.67 -1.56
CA GLY A 63 -2.49 -11.40 -1.07
C GLY A 63 -1.64 -10.67 -0.03
N ARG A 64 -0.36 -11.03 0.11
CA ARG A 64 0.61 -10.33 0.98
C ARG A 64 1.69 -9.69 0.14
N GLN A 65 2.13 -8.51 0.57
CA GLN A 65 3.33 -7.91 0.02
C GLN A 65 4.55 -8.78 0.35
N VAL A 66 5.38 -9.06 -0.66
CA VAL A 66 6.62 -9.83 -0.47
C VAL A 66 7.82 -9.16 -1.12
N LEU A 67 9.00 -9.59 -0.71
CA LEU A 67 10.29 -9.18 -1.23
C LEU A 67 10.97 -10.36 -1.90
N LEU A 68 11.74 -10.07 -2.95
CA LEU A 68 12.61 -11.04 -3.61
C LEU A 68 14.07 -10.66 -3.41
N TYR A 69 14.91 -11.60 -3.00
CA TYR A 69 16.36 -11.41 -2.92
C TYR A 69 17.10 -12.71 -3.23
N ILE A 70 18.40 -12.62 -3.54
CA ILE A 70 19.23 -13.81 -3.75
C ILE A 70 19.96 -14.12 -2.44
N LYS A 71 19.63 -15.27 -1.83
CA LYS A 71 20.24 -15.73 -0.57
C LYS A 71 21.74 -16.01 -0.70
N ASP A 72 22.14 -16.60 -1.82
CA ASP A 72 23.54 -16.94 -2.10
C ASP A 72 24.37 -15.73 -2.56
N HIS A 73 25.39 -15.40 -1.76
CA HIS A 73 26.37 -14.34 -2.00
C HIS A 73 27.78 -14.89 -2.34
N GLY A 74 27.92 -16.21 -2.49
CA GLY A 74 29.18 -16.86 -2.86
C GLY A 74 30.34 -16.44 -1.94
N SER A 75 31.49 -16.09 -2.53
CA SER A 75 32.68 -15.66 -1.80
C SER A 75 32.58 -14.29 -1.14
N ALA A 76 31.52 -13.52 -1.45
CA ALA A 76 31.32 -12.19 -0.89
C ALA A 76 30.60 -12.22 0.48
N VAL A 77 30.05 -13.36 0.92
CA VAL A 77 29.22 -13.48 2.13
C VAL A 77 29.77 -12.74 3.35
N GLN A 78 31.05 -12.94 3.70
CA GLN A 78 31.71 -12.24 4.81
C GLN A 78 31.77 -10.72 4.64
N SER A 79 31.96 -10.24 3.40
CA SER A 79 31.97 -8.80 3.12
C SER A 79 30.58 -8.20 3.28
N VAL A 80 29.54 -8.94 2.90
CA VAL A 80 28.14 -8.49 2.94
C VAL A 80 27.63 -8.39 4.38
N ILE A 81 28.00 -9.34 5.24
CA ILE A 81 27.71 -9.29 6.68
C ILE A 81 28.26 -7.99 7.30
N LYS A 82 29.46 -7.56 6.89
CA LYS A 82 30.12 -6.36 7.40
C LYS A 82 29.62 -5.08 6.72
N ASN A 83 29.28 -5.14 5.44
CA ASN A 83 28.91 -4.00 4.64
C ASN A 83 27.74 -4.33 3.68
N PRO A 84 26.50 -3.92 4.02
CA PRO A 84 25.31 -4.12 3.20
C PRO A 84 25.43 -3.68 1.73
N SER A 85 26.27 -2.68 1.45
CA SER A 85 26.41 -2.12 0.11
C SER A 85 27.03 -3.10 -0.90
N THR A 86 27.84 -4.06 -0.43
CA THR A 86 28.54 -5.04 -1.27
C THR A 86 27.68 -6.25 -1.63
N GLY A 87 26.52 -6.43 -0.97
CA GLY A 87 25.62 -7.55 -1.21
C GLY A 87 24.74 -7.41 -2.44
N ASN A 88 24.01 -8.49 -2.73
CA ASN A 88 22.90 -8.41 -3.66
C ASN A 88 21.83 -7.45 -3.12
N LYS A 89 20.93 -7.01 -4.00
CA LYS A 89 19.85 -6.10 -3.63
C LYS A 89 18.56 -6.89 -3.51
N TYR A 90 17.67 -6.46 -2.62
CA TYR A 90 16.31 -6.99 -2.59
C TYR A 90 15.39 -6.16 -3.48
N HIS A 91 14.30 -6.79 -3.91
CA HIS A 91 13.33 -6.25 -4.84
C HIS A 91 11.95 -6.22 -4.21
N VAL A 92 11.24 -5.11 -4.41
CA VAL A 92 9.88 -4.86 -3.91
C VAL A 92 8.83 -4.77 -5.03
N ALA A 93 9.31 -4.73 -6.28
CA ALA A 93 8.52 -4.48 -7.48
C ALA A 93 9.11 -5.22 -8.66
N ASP A 94 8.28 -5.49 -9.67
CA ASP A 94 8.67 -6.18 -10.89
C ASP A 94 9.49 -5.30 -11.85
N CYS A 95 10.69 -4.93 -11.39
CA CYS A 95 11.57 -4.03 -12.12
C CYS A 95 12.26 -4.72 -13.31
N SER A 96 12.86 -3.91 -14.18
CA SER A 96 13.59 -4.38 -15.36
C SER A 96 14.66 -5.44 -15.07
N LYS A 97 15.29 -5.43 -13.88
CA LYS A 97 16.26 -6.47 -13.51
C LYS A 97 15.61 -7.83 -13.25
N LEU A 98 14.45 -7.87 -12.61
CA LEU A 98 13.72 -9.14 -12.43
C LEU A 98 13.24 -9.67 -13.78
N LYS A 99 12.75 -8.79 -14.66
CA LYS A 99 12.37 -9.13 -16.04
C LYS A 99 13.54 -9.74 -16.83
N SER A 100 14.75 -9.14 -16.76
CA SER A 100 15.96 -9.71 -17.41
C SER A 100 16.34 -11.06 -16.80
N MET A 101 16.28 -11.20 -15.47
CA MET A 101 16.60 -12.47 -14.81
C MET A 101 15.61 -13.60 -15.18
N ARG A 102 14.33 -13.27 -15.41
CA ARG A 102 13.35 -14.21 -16.00
C ARG A 102 13.71 -14.58 -17.43
N ALA A 103 13.97 -13.60 -18.29
CA ALA A 103 14.33 -13.84 -19.68
C ALA A 103 15.62 -14.68 -19.84
N GLU A 104 16.57 -14.52 -18.92
CA GLU A 104 17.84 -15.26 -18.90
C GLU A 104 17.72 -16.67 -18.26
N GLY A 105 16.53 -17.08 -17.77
CA GLY A 105 16.34 -18.36 -17.08
C GLY A 105 17.03 -18.45 -15.72
N ARG A 106 17.29 -17.30 -15.07
CA ARG A 106 18.02 -17.20 -13.78
C ARG A 106 17.12 -16.77 -12.63
N PHE A 107 15.80 -16.75 -12.84
CA PHE A 107 14.84 -16.27 -11.84
C PHE A 107 14.76 -17.20 -10.64
N GLU A 108 14.88 -18.53 -10.81
CA GLU A 108 14.85 -19.54 -9.73
C GLU A 108 15.90 -19.36 -8.60
N ARG A 109 16.78 -18.35 -8.70
CA ARG A 109 17.74 -17.98 -7.66
C ARG A 109 17.15 -17.07 -6.58
N TYR A 110 15.97 -16.50 -6.80
CA TYR A 110 15.34 -15.59 -5.83
C TYR A 110 14.58 -16.38 -4.76
N VAL A 111 14.62 -15.86 -3.54
CA VAL A 111 13.87 -16.34 -2.38
C VAL A 111 12.82 -15.29 -2.01
N VAL A 112 11.64 -15.76 -1.63
CA VAL A 112 10.52 -14.92 -1.17
C VAL A 112 10.61 -14.70 0.34
N ILE A 113 10.44 -13.46 0.78
CA ILE A 113 10.40 -13.11 2.21
C ILE A 113 9.41 -11.97 2.46
N ASN A 114 8.78 -11.96 3.64
CA ASN A 114 7.91 -10.88 4.11
C ASN A 114 8.41 -10.29 5.44
N ASP A 115 9.74 -10.21 5.60
CA ASP A 115 10.35 -9.61 6.77
C ASP A 115 10.56 -8.11 6.55
N THR A 116 9.97 -7.30 7.43
CA THR A 116 10.10 -5.84 7.44
C THR A 116 11.29 -5.35 8.27
N SER A 117 12.03 -6.25 8.94
CA SER A 117 13.17 -5.91 9.81
C SER A 117 14.38 -5.35 9.05
N GLY A 118 14.52 -5.68 7.76
CA GLY A 118 15.68 -5.37 6.96
C GLY A 118 16.87 -6.33 7.11
N GLU A 119 16.76 -7.36 7.94
CA GLU A 119 17.78 -8.39 8.10
C GLU A 119 17.43 -9.66 7.32
N PHE A 120 18.29 -10.02 6.37
CA PHE A 120 18.05 -11.14 5.46
C PHE A 120 18.94 -12.31 5.84
N PRO A 121 18.41 -13.55 5.88
CA PRO A 121 19.25 -14.72 5.95
C PRO A 121 20.03 -14.85 4.65
N ILE A 122 21.35 -14.91 4.73
CA ILE A 122 22.24 -15.05 3.58
C ILE A 122 23.13 -16.28 3.73
N SER A 123 23.61 -16.78 2.61
CA SER A 123 24.58 -17.87 2.58
C SER A 123 25.66 -17.61 1.55
N GLY A 124 26.79 -18.32 1.67
CA GLY A 124 27.84 -18.30 0.67
C GLY A 124 28.90 -19.36 0.96
N SER A 125 29.97 -19.33 0.17
CA SER A 125 31.10 -20.24 0.31
C SER A 125 32.37 -19.42 0.30
N GLY A 126 33.22 -19.59 1.32
CA GLY A 126 34.52 -18.92 1.39
C GLY A 126 35.41 -19.25 0.17
N TYR A 127 36.41 -18.40 -0.10
CA TYR A 127 37.29 -18.45 -1.29
C TYR A 127 37.99 -19.81 -1.52
N TYR A 128 38.10 -20.65 -0.48
CA TYR A 128 38.74 -21.97 -0.51
C TYR A 128 37.73 -23.15 -0.44
N GLY A 129 36.42 -22.89 -0.51
CA GLY A 129 35.40 -23.94 -0.66
C GLY A 129 35.20 -24.88 0.54
N GLN A 130 35.79 -24.60 1.71
CA GLN A 130 35.82 -25.57 2.82
C GLN A 130 34.67 -25.46 3.83
N SER A 131 33.85 -24.39 3.80
CA SER A 131 32.64 -24.31 4.63
C SER A 131 31.57 -23.43 4.00
N LYS A 132 30.33 -23.93 3.96
CA LYS A 132 29.16 -23.11 3.70
C LYS A 132 28.97 -22.19 4.89
N GLU A 133 28.92 -20.90 4.63
CA GLU A 133 28.72 -19.89 5.65
C GLU A 133 27.28 -19.41 5.56
N GLU A 134 26.61 -19.34 6.70
CA GLU A 134 25.26 -18.81 6.84
C GLU A 134 25.28 -17.70 7.89
N GLY A 135 24.45 -16.68 7.67
CA GLY A 135 24.38 -15.55 8.57
C GLY A 135 23.23 -14.62 8.21
N TYR A 136 23.16 -13.50 8.90
CA TYR A 136 22.20 -12.44 8.62
C TYR A 136 22.96 -11.19 8.17
N ALA A 137 22.41 -10.51 7.17
CA ALA A 137 22.94 -9.23 6.72
C ALA A 137 21.81 -8.28 6.37
N ARG A 138 22.03 -6.99 6.60
CA ARG A 138 21.21 -5.96 5.99
C ARG A 138 21.55 -5.89 4.51
N LEU A 139 20.54 -5.82 3.66
CA LEU A 139 20.70 -5.63 2.21
C LEU A 139 20.12 -4.28 1.81
N ASN A 140 20.57 -3.73 0.69
CA ASN A 140 20.03 -2.49 0.15
C ASN A 140 18.91 -2.77 -0.86
N ILE A 141 17.92 -1.88 -0.93
CA ILE A 141 16.87 -1.95 -1.95
C ILE A 141 17.44 -1.83 -3.37
N CYS A 142 16.79 -2.48 -4.33
CA CYS A 142 17.08 -2.27 -5.74
C CYS A 142 16.62 -0.87 -6.21
N LYS A 143 17.57 -0.06 -6.70
CA LYS A 143 17.31 1.28 -7.26
C LYS A 143 16.34 1.26 -8.45
N LEU A 144 16.25 0.14 -9.17
CA LEU A 144 15.32 -0.02 -10.28
C LEU A 144 13.88 -0.21 -9.78
N CYS A 145 13.68 -0.85 -8.62
CA CYS A 145 12.36 -0.91 -7.99
C CYS A 145 11.90 0.48 -7.52
N LEU A 146 12.79 1.24 -6.87
CA LEU A 146 12.48 2.65 -6.50
C LEU A 146 12.09 3.47 -7.73
N GLY A 147 12.80 3.26 -8.85
CA GLY A 147 12.50 3.94 -10.11
C GLY A 147 11.17 3.53 -10.72
N GLN A 148 10.87 2.23 -10.75
CA GLN A 148 9.65 1.64 -11.29
C GLN A 148 8.39 2.17 -10.57
N LEU A 149 8.45 2.23 -9.24
CA LEU A 149 7.34 2.72 -8.41
C LEU A 149 7.30 4.24 -8.29
N ASN A 150 8.31 4.93 -8.82
CA ASN A 150 8.54 6.35 -8.60
C ASN A 150 8.43 6.76 -7.11
N TYR A 151 8.93 5.90 -6.21
CA TYR A 151 8.78 6.05 -4.76
C TYR A 151 9.33 7.40 -4.28
N LYS A 152 8.50 8.21 -3.61
CA LYS A 152 8.85 9.59 -3.19
C LYS A 152 9.40 10.46 -4.33
N GLY A 153 8.96 10.21 -5.57
CA GLY A 153 9.39 10.94 -6.76
C GLY A 153 10.79 10.55 -7.26
N TYR A 154 11.28 9.34 -6.94
CA TYR A 154 12.62 8.87 -7.32
C TYR A 154 12.99 9.06 -8.81
N SER A 155 12.00 8.97 -9.71
CA SER A 155 12.14 9.14 -11.16
C SER A 155 11.64 10.49 -11.68
N SER A 156 11.02 11.32 -10.82
CA SER A 156 10.34 12.56 -11.21
C SER A 156 10.65 13.73 -10.25
N GLY A 157 11.93 14.09 -10.14
CA GLY A 157 12.38 15.30 -9.44
C GLY A 157 12.72 15.13 -7.96
N GLY A 158 12.54 13.94 -7.37
CA GLY A 158 12.96 13.63 -6.00
C GLY A 158 14.48 13.51 -5.85
N HIS A 159 14.99 13.72 -4.63
CA HIS A 159 16.42 13.66 -4.34
C HIS A 159 16.89 12.20 -4.23
N ARG A 160 17.18 11.56 -5.38
CA ARG A 160 17.50 10.12 -5.52
C ARG A 160 18.47 9.55 -4.48
N SER A 161 19.57 10.27 -4.21
CA SER A 161 20.57 9.83 -3.24
C SER A 161 19.98 9.77 -1.83
N LYS A 162 19.17 10.77 -1.47
CA LYS A 162 18.52 10.87 -0.15
C LYS A 162 17.50 9.75 0.02
N ILE A 163 16.59 9.61 -0.96
CA ILE A 163 15.56 8.55 -0.95
C ILE A 163 16.17 7.15 -0.85
N PHE A 164 17.29 6.90 -1.54
CA PHE A 164 17.96 5.60 -1.49
C PHE A 164 18.67 5.35 -0.14
N ASN A 165 19.37 6.36 0.40
CA ASN A 165 20.13 6.21 1.64
C ASN A 165 19.24 6.18 2.88
N GLU A 166 18.09 6.86 2.84
CA GLU A 166 17.11 6.95 3.93
C GLU A 166 15.91 6.01 3.69
N PHE A 167 16.04 5.01 2.82
CA PHE A 167 14.97 4.05 2.58
C PHE A 167 14.65 3.26 3.86
N ASP A 168 13.39 3.31 4.29
CA ASP A 168 12.87 2.57 5.44
C ASP A 168 11.84 1.53 4.99
N MET A 169 12.00 0.29 5.46
CA MET A 169 11.11 -0.81 5.09
C MET A 169 9.72 -0.67 5.72
N PRO A 170 9.56 -0.50 7.05
CA PRO A 170 8.26 -0.27 7.66
C PRO A 170 7.44 0.83 6.96
N GLU A 171 8.05 1.98 6.66
CA GLU A 171 7.42 3.04 5.89
C GLU A 171 6.97 2.58 4.50
N PHE A 172 7.82 1.86 3.78
CA PHE A 172 7.48 1.36 2.44
C PHE A 172 6.27 0.42 2.47
N PHE A 173 6.24 -0.54 3.40
CA PHE A 173 5.12 -1.48 3.53
C PHE A 173 3.82 -0.78 3.94
N ALA A 174 3.89 0.20 4.83
CA ALA A 174 2.73 1.01 5.21
C ALA A 174 2.24 1.91 4.07
N THR A 175 3.15 2.47 3.25
CA THR A 175 2.82 3.26 2.07
C THR A 175 1.92 2.47 1.12
N TYR A 176 2.32 1.24 0.79
CA TYR A 176 1.62 0.36 -0.16
C TYR A 176 0.63 -0.61 0.50
N SER A 177 0.31 -0.44 1.79
CA SER A 177 -0.57 -1.33 2.55
C SER A 177 -1.96 -1.52 1.92
N SER A 178 -2.50 -0.49 1.26
CA SER A 178 -3.77 -0.54 0.55
C SER A 178 -3.78 -1.43 -0.70
N PHE A 179 -2.61 -1.85 -1.20
CA PHE A 179 -2.51 -2.72 -2.36
C PHE A 179 -2.66 -4.20 -2.00
N PHE A 180 -2.72 -4.52 -0.69
CA PHE A 180 -2.72 -5.91 -0.24
C PHE A 180 -3.86 -6.18 0.75
N PRO A 181 -4.60 -7.28 0.60
CA PRO A 181 -5.64 -7.67 1.56
C PRO A 181 -5.08 -8.15 2.91
N HIS A 182 -3.80 -8.51 2.98
CA HIS A 182 -3.16 -9.04 4.18
C HIS A 182 -1.86 -8.28 4.52
N MET A 183 -1.81 -7.74 5.73
CA MET A 183 -0.66 -7.01 6.25
C MET A 183 0.37 -7.96 6.89
N PRO A 184 1.68 -7.62 6.86
CA PRO A 184 2.70 -8.34 7.62
C PRO A 184 2.43 -8.24 9.13
N SER A 185 2.54 -9.37 9.83
CA SER A 185 2.19 -9.50 11.25
C SER A 185 2.97 -8.54 12.17
N ARG A 186 4.23 -8.25 11.85
CA ARG A 186 5.11 -7.41 12.69
C ARG A 186 4.73 -5.92 12.70
N LEU A 187 4.01 -5.42 11.68
CA LEU A 187 3.49 -4.05 11.69
C LEU A 187 2.27 -3.91 12.60
N ALA A 188 1.60 -5.01 12.94
CA ALA A 188 0.44 -5.01 13.83
C ALA A 188 0.82 -5.04 15.33
N GLU A 189 2.03 -5.46 15.70
CA GLU A 189 2.41 -5.78 17.09
C GLU A 189 3.22 -4.69 17.83
N THR A 190 3.61 -3.59 17.19
CA THR A 190 4.44 -2.55 17.86
C THR A 190 3.63 -1.48 18.58
N ALA A 191 2.82 -1.82 19.58
CA ALA A 191 2.08 -0.79 20.32
C ALA A 191 1.65 -1.12 21.77
N GLU A 192 2.48 -1.70 22.66
CA GLU A 192 2.04 -1.93 24.05
C GLU A 192 3.01 -1.52 25.18
N SER A 193 3.95 -0.60 24.96
CA SER A 193 4.69 0.02 26.06
C SER A 193 4.52 1.55 26.08
N GLY A 194 4.19 2.07 27.27
CA GLY A 194 4.25 3.50 27.60
C GLY A 194 2.92 4.26 27.75
N TYR A 195 1.77 3.64 27.50
CA TYR A 195 0.47 4.27 27.79
C TYR A 195 0.13 4.19 29.29
N SER A 196 -0.65 5.15 29.77
CA SER A 196 -1.26 5.05 31.10
C SER A 196 -2.37 4.00 31.12
N ASP A 197 -2.61 3.40 32.29
CA ASP A 197 -3.64 2.36 32.48
C ASP A 197 -5.06 2.83 32.09
N ASP A 198 -5.32 4.13 32.12
CA ASP A 198 -6.60 4.75 31.79
C ASP A 198 -6.69 5.28 30.35
N TRP A 199 -5.69 5.03 29.50
CA TRP A 199 -5.64 5.54 28.12
C TRP A 199 -6.91 5.27 27.31
N SER A 200 -7.49 4.08 27.44
CA SER A 200 -8.74 3.73 26.74
C SER A 200 -9.89 4.70 27.07
N LYS A 201 -10.00 5.13 28.33
CA LYS A 201 -11.00 6.11 28.78
C LYS A 201 -10.68 7.51 28.28
N ILE A 202 -9.42 7.93 28.41
CA ILE A 202 -8.95 9.25 27.97
C ILE A 202 -9.18 9.43 26.46
N SER A 203 -8.73 8.46 25.66
CA SER A 203 -8.89 8.46 24.21
C SER A 203 -10.36 8.46 23.80
N SER A 204 -11.20 7.67 24.47
CA SER A 204 -12.64 7.68 24.21
C SER A 204 -13.29 9.03 24.53
N HIS A 205 -12.97 9.63 25.68
CA HIS A 205 -13.52 10.92 26.08
C HIS A 205 -13.10 12.03 25.11
N TYR A 206 -11.81 12.10 24.78
CA TYR A 206 -11.27 13.10 23.87
C TYR A 206 -11.92 13.03 22.47
N ARG A 207 -12.11 11.82 21.92
CA ARG A 207 -12.81 11.65 20.63
C ARG A 207 -14.27 12.08 20.66
N VAL A 208 -14.97 11.86 21.78
CA VAL A 208 -16.35 12.33 21.97
C VAL A 208 -16.39 13.85 22.07
N GLU A 209 -15.46 14.46 22.81
CA GLU A 209 -15.31 15.91 22.97
C GLU A 209 -15.07 16.59 21.61
N LYS A 210 -14.25 16.00 20.75
CA LYS A 210 -14.00 16.45 19.38
C LYS A 210 -15.06 16.02 18.38
N ASN A 211 -16.18 15.46 18.83
CA ASN A 211 -17.30 14.99 18.00
C ASN A 211 -16.87 14.05 16.85
N PHE A 212 -15.83 13.24 17.07
CA PHE A 212 -15.23 12.36 16.06
C PHE A 212 -14.76 13.09 14.79
N GLU A 213 -14.43 14.37 14.90
CA GLU A 213 -13.84 15.16 13.83
C GLU A 213 -12.32 15.02 13.83
N CYS A 214 -11.73 14.86 12.65
CA CYS A 214 -10.29 14.93 12.48
C CYS A 214 -9.82 16.38 12.63
N GLU A 215 -8.97 16.65 13.62
CA GLU A 215 -8.44 18.00 13.87
C GLU A 215 -7.43 18.45 12.78
N GLU A 216 -6.98 17.55 11.89
CA GLU A 216 -6.20 17.85 10.68
C GLU A 216 -7.12 18.20 9.51
N CYS A 217 -7.76 17.20 8.91
CA CYS A 217 -8.52 17.37 7.68
C CYS A 217 -10.00 17.74 7.87
N LYS A 218 -10.45 17.95 9.10
CA LYS A 218 -11.84 18.32 9.46
C LYS A 218 -12.93 17.32 9.07
N VAL A 219 -12.57 16.13 8.57
CA VAL A 219 -13.56 15.10 8.27
C VAL A 219 -14.22 14.61 9.56
N ASN A 220 -15.55 14.71 9.61
CA ASN A 220 -16.34 14.14 10.68
C ASN A 220 -16.59 12.65 10.41
N MET A 221 -16.26 11.79 11.38
CA MET A 221 -16.43 10.34 11.30
C MET A 221 -17.33 9.81 12.41
N ARG A 222 -18.32 10.58 12.86
CA ARG A 222 -19.27 10.14 13.91
C ARG A 222 -20.00 8.85 13.55
N SER A 223 -20.23 8.61 12.25
CA SER A 223 -20.80 7.38 11.68
C SER A 223 -19.79 6.21 11.61
N ASN A 224 -18.50 6.48 11.71
CA ASN A 224 -17.39 5.53 11.57
C ASN A 224 -16.32 5.76 12.66
N ARG A 225 -16.73 5.72 13.93
CA ARG A 225 -15.93 6.11 15.10
C ARG A 225 -14.59 5.36 15.25
N ALA A 226 -14.52 4.14 14.71
CA ALA A 226 -13.30 3.33 14.73
C ALA A 226 -12.17 3.94 13.90
N LEU A 227 -12.49 4.81 12.93
CA LEU A 227 -11.51 5.48 12.06
C LEU A 227 -10.89 6.72 12.71
N VAL A 228 -11.20 7.02 13.98
CA VAL A 228 -10.62 8.14 14.74
C VAL A 228 -9.69 7.61 15.82
N HIS A 229 -8.43 8.02 15.74
CA HIS A 229 -7.40 7.79 16.76
C HIS A 229 -7.11 9.10 17.52
N VAL A 230 -6.45 8.96 18.67
CA VAL A 230 -5.85 10.10 19.38
C VAL A 230 -4.34 9.97 19.25
N HIS A 231 -3.72 11.02 18.74
CA HIS A 231 -2.29 11.16 18.55
C HIS A 231 -1.70 12.02 19.67
N HIS A 232 -0.56 11.58 20.24
CA HIS A 232 0.24 12.37 21.18
C HIS A 232 1.24 13.23 20.41
N VAL A 233 1.01 14.55 20.40
CA VAL A 233 1.76 15.52 19.56
C VAL A 233 3.26 15.53 19.85
N ASN A 234 3.65 15.38 21.12
CA ASN A 234 5.06 15.31 21.53
C ASN A 234 5.65 13.89 21.53
N GLY A 235 4.89 12.87 21.13
CA GLY A 235 5.29 11.46 21.15
C GLY A 235 5.37 10.81 22.55
N VAL A 236 5.13 11.56 23.62
CA VAL A 236 5.15 11.06 25.00
C VAL A 236 3.77 10.47 25.34
N LYS A 237 3.66 9.14 25.21
CA LYS A 237 2.41 8.38 25.41
C LYS A 237 1.76 8.51 26.80
N SER A 238 2.54 8.88 27.82
CA SER A 238 2.05 9.12 29.18
C SER A 238 1.55 10.54 29.41
N ASP A 239 1.84 11.48 28.51
CA ASP A 239 1.44 12.88 28.62
C ASP A 239 0.04 13.09 28.04
N ASN A 240 -0.97 12.91 28.90
CA ASN A 240 -2.38 13.00 28.54
C ASN A 240 -2.98 14.40 28.67
N ARG A 241 -2.16 15.45 28.76
CA ARG A 241 -2.68 16.83 28.77
C ARG A 241 -3.43 17.09 27.45
N PRO A 242 -4.62 17.73 27.47
CA PRO A 242 -5.38 18.01 26.25
C PRO A 242 -4.57 18.74 25.17
N SER A 243 -3.64 19.62 25.57
CA SER A 243 -2.73 20.32 24.66
C SER A 243 -1.75 19.42 23.90
N ASN A 244 -1.55 18.18 24.38
CA ASN A 244 -0.69 17.17 23.76
C ASN A 244 -1.50 16.12 22.97
N LEU A 245 -2.83 16.18 23.00
CA LEU A 245 -3.68 15.22 22.32
C LEU A 245 -4.23 15.85 21.04
N ARG A 246 -4.39 15.03 20.00
CA ARG A 246 -5.04 15.43 18.75
C ARG A 246 -5.90 14.29 18.21
N ALA A 247 -7.16 14.54 17.93
CA ALA A 247 -8.06 13.57 17.32
C ALA A 247 -7.80 13.57 15.82
N LEU A 248 -7.34 12.45 15.28
CA LEU A 248 -6.99 12.32 13.86
C LEU A 248 -7.76 11.16 13.24
N CYS A 249 -8.18 11.32 11.98
CA CYS A 249 -8.53 10.14 11.19
C CYS A 249 -7.30 9.25 11.04
N ILE A 250 -7.49 7.93 10.94
CA ILE A 250 -6.37 7.00 10.84
C ILE A 250 -5.46 7.26 9.64
N ASP A 251 -6.00 7.83 8.55
CA ASP A 251 -5.21 8.21 7.37
C ASP A 251 -4.26 9.40 7.69
N CYS A 252 -4.80 10.52 8.20
CA CYS A 252 -3.97 11.65 8.65
C CYS A 252 -2.99 11.24 9.76
N HIS A 253 -3.38 10.32 10.65
CA HIS A 253 -2.51 9.82 11.71
C HIS A 253 -1.33 9.02 11.12
N SER A 254 -1.58 8.16 10.13
CA SER A 254 -0.51 7.40 9.46
C SER A 254 0.51 8.28 8.73
N LYS A 255 0.14 9.52 8.42
CA LYS A 255 0.99 10.52 7.76
C LYS A 255 1.71 11.44 8.76
N GLN A 256 1.50 11.28 10.07
CA GLN A 256 2.23 12.05 11.08
C GLN A 256 3.68 11.55 11.19
N PRO A 257 4.63 12.42 11.56
CA PRO A 257 6.01 12.02 11.82
C PRO A 257 6.08 10.87 12.83
N MET A 258 6.98 9.92 12.61
CA MET A 258 7.18 8.72 13.46
C MET A 258 6.03 7.71 13.43
N HIS A 259 4.99 7.94 12.62
CA HIS A 259 3.86 7.03 12.41
C HIS A 259 3.84 6.43 10.99
N GLU A 260 4.94 6.56 10.25
CA GLU A 260 5.06 6.08 8.87
C GLU A 260 4.89 4.56 8.76
N HIS A 261 4.99 3.82 9.86
CA HIS A 261 4.76 2.37 9.94
C HIS A 261 3.26 2.00 10.09
N MET A 262 2.35 2.95 10.30
CA MET A 262 0.92 2.68 10.42
C MET A 262 0.34 2.30 9.05
N ALA A 263 -0.01 1.04 8.91
CA ALA A 263 -0.67 0.51 7.72
C ALA A 263 -2.20 0.68 7.80
N LEU A 264 -2.81 0.98 6.65
CA LEU A 264 -4.26 1.07 6.50
C LEU A 264 -4.70 0.19 5.33
N SER A 265 -5.83 -0.48 5.49
CA SER A 265 -6.45 -1.20 4.38
C SER A 265 -6.98 -0.22 3.33
N HIS A 266 -7.09 -0.71 2.10
CA HIS A 266 -7.71 0.03 0.99
C HIS A 266 -9.09 0.57 1.36
N ARG A 267 -9.92 -0.30 1.94
CA ARG A 267 -11.29 0.00 2.35
C ARG A 267 -11.36 1.12 3.39
N GLU A 268 -10.43 1.15 4.35
CA GLU A 268 -10.39 2.21 5.36
C GLU A 268 -10.10 3.57 4.73
N ARG A 269 -9.06 3.67 3.89
CA ARG A 269 -8.72 4.91 3.18
C ARG A 269 -9.86 5.37 2.29
N GLN A 270 -10.44 4.45 1.55
CA GLN A 270 -11.60 4.69 0.71
C GLN A 270 -12.81 5.18 1.52
N THR A 271 -13.11 4.57 2.67
CA THR A 271 -14.21 5.03 3.55
C THR A 271 -13.97 6.45 4.07
N ILE A 272 -12.72 6.79 4.42
CA ILE A 272 -12.38 8.16 4.86
C ILE A 272 -12.57 9.15 3.72
N ASN A 273 -12.13 8.82 2.50
CA ASN A 273 -12.30 9.70 1.35
C ASN A 273 -13.76 9.83 0.91
N ASP A 274 -14.58 8.79 1.06
CA ASP A 274 -16.03 8.87 0.85
C ASP A 274 -16.65 9.90 1.81
N LEU A 275 -16.25 9.87 3.09
CA LEU A 275 -16.71 10.84 4.10
C LEU A 275 -16.20 12.25 3.81
N ARG A 276 -14.94 12.41 3.37
CA ARG A 276 -14.38 13.72 2.97
C ARG A 276 -15.18 14.31 1.80
N LYS A 277 -15.44 13.49 0.78
CA LYS A 277 -16.22 13.89 -0.40
C LYS A 277 -17.66 14.27 -0.06
N GLN A 278 -18.34 13.47 0.76
CA GLN A 278 -19.71 13.77 1.22
C GLN A 278 -19.81 15.07 2.02
N GLN A 279 -18.71 15.49 2.64
CA GLN A 279 -18.60 16.72 3.43
C GLN A 279 -18.03 17.90 2.63
N GLY A 280 -17.82 17.75 1.31
CA GLY A 280 -17.26 18.79 0.44
C GLY A 280 -15.78 19.10 0.68
N LEU A 281 -15.07 18.25 1.44
CA LEU A 281 -13.66 18.47 1.79
C LEU A 281 -12.69 18.15 0.64
N LEU A 282 -13.18 17.60 -0.47
CA LEU A 282 -12.41 17.29 -1.67
C LEU A 282 -12.80 18.14 -2.88
N ASP A 283 -13.71 19.11 -2.72
CA ASP A 283 -14.29 19.85 -3.86
C ASP A 283 -13.33 20.88 -4.46
N ASP A 284 -12.42 21.44 -3.65
CA ASP A 284 -11.39 22.38 -4.08
C ASP A 284 -10.07 22.07 -3.39
N LEU A 285 -9.26 21.23 -4.03
CA LEU A 285 -7.96 20.83 -3.51
C LEU A 285 -6.84 21.81 -3.86
N GLY A 286 -7.11 22.91 -4.59
CA GLY A 286 -6.25 24.10 -4.73
C GLY A 286 -4.83 23.93 -5.31
N GLU A 287 -4.01 23.07 -4.71
CA GLU A 287 -2.62 22.81 -5.03
C GLU A 287 -2.26 21.31 -4.99
N TRP A 288 -0.99 21.01 -5.27
CA TRP A 288 -0.50 19.64 -5.25
C TRP A 288 -0.39 19.07 -3.85
N GLN A 289 -0.20 19.90 -2.82
CA GLN A 289 0.08 19.42 -1.46
C GLN A 289 -1.13 18.68 -0.89
N GLU A 290 -2.32 19.24 -1.05
CA GLU A 290 -3.58 18.66 -0.64
C GLU A 290 -3.85 17.32 -1.35
N LEU A 291 -3.42 17.17 -2.60
CA LEU A 291 -3.51 15.88 -3.29
C LEU A 291 -2.68 14.82 -2.57
N PHE A 292 -1.45 15.13 -2.13
CA PHE A 292 -0.64 14.21 -1.33
C PHE A 292 -1.25 13.97 0.06
N ASP A 293 -1.88 14.99 0.65
CA ASP A 293 -2.47 14.88 1.98
C ASP A 293 -3.74 14.00 2.00
N TYR A 294 -4.51 13.97 0.91
CA TYR A 294 -5.77 13.23 0.83
C TYR A 294 -5.76 11.95 -0.01
N SER A 295 -4.80 11.81 -0.93
CA SER A 295 -4.68 10.59 -1.72
C SER A 295 -4.04 9.45 -0.93
N ASP A 296 -4.20 8.24 -1.45
CA ASP A 296 -3.50 7.07 -0.95
C ASP A 296 -1.97 7.23 -1.17
N PRO A 297 -1.13 7.06 -0.14
CA PRO A 297 0.33 7.10 -0.28
C PRO A 297 0.90 6.24 -1.40
N GLY A 298 0.30 5.08 -1.70
CA GLY A 298 0.74 4.21 -2.78
C GLY A 298 0.51 4.78 -4.18
N VAL A 299 -0.36 5.79 -4.35
CA VAL A 299 -0.51 6.53 -5.62
C VAL A 299 0.38 7.79 -5.71
N HIS A 300 1.15 8.13 -4.66
CA HIS A 300 2.01 9.32 -4.67
C HIS A 300 3.07 9.29 -5.78
N GLY A 301 3.53 8.10 -6.19
CA GLY A 301 4.39 7.94 -7.36
C GLY A 301 3.77 8.55 -8.62
N VAL A 302 2.47 8.33 -8.84
CA VAL A 302 1.70 8.93 -9.93
C VAL A 302 1.66 10.45 -9.76
N LEU A 303 1.30 10.96 -8.58
CA LEU A 303 1.22 12.41 -8.33
C LEU A 303 2.55 13.14 -8.57
N HIS A 304 3.68 12.56 -8.13
CA HIS A 304 4.99 13.13 -8.43
C HIS A 304 5.28 13.17 -9.94
N ALA A 305 4.90 12.13 -10.68
CA ALA A 305 5.04 12.09 -12.13
C ALA A 305 4.16 13.14 -12.82
N CYS A 306 2.90 13.27 -12.40
CA CYS A 306 1.95 14.26 -12.88
C CYS A 306 2.45 15.70 -12.65
N ARG A 307 2.93 16.00 -11.43
CA ARG A 307 3.50 17.30 -11.08
C ARG A 307 4.70 17.65 -11.95
N GLN A 308 5.63 16.72 -12.12
CA GLN A 308 6.82 16.91 -12.95
C GLN A 308 6.47 17.10 -14.44
N ALA A 309 5.38 16.49 -14.90
CA ALA A 309 4.90 16.59 -16.28
C ALA A 309 3.92 17.74 -16.52
N TYR A 310 3.63 18.56 -15.50
CA TYR A 310 2.68 19.67 -15.54
C TYR A 310 1.28 19.23 -16.02
N LEU A 311 0.81 18.08 -15.56
CA LEU A 311 -0.56 17.64 -15.82
C LEU A 311 -1.55 18.45 -14.96
N LYS A 312 -2.82 18.46 -15.34
CA LYS A 312 -3.87 19.02 -14.48
C LYS A 312 -4.01 18.20 -13.20
N LEU A 313 -4.44 18.88 -12.13
CA LEU A 313 -4.77 18.23 -10.86
C LEU A 313 -5.88 17.19 -11.10
N PRO A 314 -5.69 15.92 -10.72
CA PRO A 314 -6.75 14.93 -10.72
C PRO A 314 -7.74 15.14 -9.58
N ASP A 315 -8.96 14.65 -9.76
CA ASP A 315 -9.93 14.44 -8.70
C ASP A 315 -9.51 13.23 -7.87
N ILE A 316 -9.71 13.29 -6.55
CA ILE A 316 -9.48 12.16 -5.64
C ILE A 316 -10.79 11.43 -5.38
N ASN A 317 -10.74 10.10 -5.29
CA ASN A 317 -11.88 9.27 -4.90
C ASN A 317 -13.10 9.49 -5.81
N TYR A 318 -12.87 9.36 -7.12
CA TYR A 318 -13.88 9.61 -8.14
C TYR A 318 -14.78 8.38 -8.33
N PHE A 319 -16.07 8.61 -8.49
CA PHE A 319 -17.06 7.57 -8.71
C PHE A 319 -17.43 7.54 -10.19
N VAL A 320 -17.16 6.42 -10.85
CA VAL A 320 -17.67 6.14 -12.19
C VAL A 320 -19.08 5.60 -12.04
N GLU A 321 -20.02 6.19 -12.76
CA GLU A 321 -21.41 5.75 -12.80
C GLU A 321 -21.63 4.71 -13.90
N ASP A 322 -22.47 3.71 -13.63
CA ASP A 322 -22.95 2.76 -14.64
C ASP A 322 -24.10 3.35 -15.48
N SER A 323 -24.59 2.58 -16.45
CA SER A 323 -25.71 2.97 -17.32
C SER A 323 -27.04 3.20 -16.59
N PHE A 324 -27.15 2.74 -15.34
CA PHE A 324 -28.32 2.90 -14.48
C PHE A 324 -28.13 3.98 -13.41
N GLY A 325 -27.01 4.71 -13.42
CA GLY A 325 -26.66 5.71 -12.42
C GLY A 325 -26.19 5.12 -11.09
N GLY A 326 -25.86 3.83 -11.05
CA GLY A 326 -25.23 3.15 -9.93
C GLY A 326 -23.72 3.35 -9.90
N LEU A 327 -23.07 3.03 -8.78
CA LEU A 327 -21.61 3.02 -8.69
C LEU A 327 -21.04 1.84 -9.49
N ALA A 328 -20.33 2.13 -10.57
CA ALA A 328 -19.62 1.14 -11.38
C ALA A 328 -18.21 0.88 -10.85
N ALA A 329 -17.43 1.93 -10.64
CA ALA A 329 -16.04 1.82 -10.21
C ALA A 329 -15.61 3.01 -9.37
N ARG A 330 -14.62 2.79 -8.51
CA ARG A 330 -13.95 3.82 -7.74
C ARG A 330 -12.51 4.01 -8.19
N LEU A 331 -12.18 5.26 -8.52
CA LEU A 331 -10.86 5.65 -8.98
C LEU A 331 -10.16 6.45 -7.90
N GLU A 332 -8.94 6.05 -7.53
CA GLU A 332 -8.12 6.80 -6.58
C GLU A 332 -7.77 8.18 -7.12
N LEU A 333 -7.44 8.28 -8.40
CA LEU A 333 -7.17 9.53 -9.12
C LEU A 333 -7.96 9.53 -10.44
N ALA A 334 -8.60 10.65 -10.79
CA ALA A 334 -9.36 10.76 -12.03
C ALA A 334 -9.17 12.11 -12.74
N TRP A 335 -9.27 12.08 -14.06
CA TRP A 335 -9.38 13.26 -14.92
C TRP A 335 -10.71 13.17 -15.68
N PRO A 336 -11.83 13.62 -15.09
CA PRO A 336 -13.17 13.34 -15.62
C PRO A 336 -13.42 13.85 -17.03
N LYS A 337 -12.83 15.01 -17.37
CA LYS A 337 -12.91 15.59 -18.73
C LYS A 337 -12.37 14.66 -19.81
N HIS A 338 -11.41 13.80 -19.45
CA HIS A 338 -10.75 12.86 -20.35
C HIS A 338 -11.24 11.42 -20.17
N LYS A 339 -12.19 11.19 -19.24
CA LYS A 339 -12.60 9.85 -18.80
C LYS A 339 -11.40 8.94 -18.52
N PHE A 340 -10.38 9.49 -17.87
CA PHE A 340 -9.15 8.77 -17.55
C PHE A 340 -9.01 8.62 -16.03
N GLY A 341 -8.54 7.47 -15.56
CA GLY A 341 -8.38 7.20 -14.15
C GLY A 341 -7.22 6.29 -13.81
N VAL A 342 -6.75 6.39 -12.57
CA VAL A 342 -5.87 5.41 -11.94
C VAL A 342 -6.64 4.73 -10.82
N ALA A 343 -6.64 3.40 -10.84
CA ALA A 343 -7.24 2.60 -9.79
C ALA A 343 -6.23 1.58 -9.21
N ILE A 344 -6.36 1.29 -7.91
CA ILE A 344 -5.60 0.25 -7.21
C ILE A 344 -6.24 -1.12 -7.43
N SER A 345 -7.57 -1.19 -7.32
CA SER A 345 -8.33 -2.43 -7.40
C SER A 345 -8.52 -2.87 -8.86
N ALA A 346 -8.17 -4.13 -9.16
CA ALA A 346 -8.33 -4.70 -10.50
C ALA A 346 -9.80 -4.71 -10.95
N ASN A 347 -10.75 -4.89 -10.02
CA ASN A 347 -12.18 -4.83 -10.32
C ASN A 347 -12.58 -3.41 -10.75
N ASP A 348 -12.08 -2.39 -10.06
CA ASP A 348 -12.38 -0.99 -10.39
C ASP A 348 -11.76 -0.59 -11.75
N ILE A 349 -10.60 -1.14 -12.10
CA ILE A 349 -10.00 -0.99 -13.44
C ILE A 349 -10.93 -1.59 -14.51
N GLU A 350 -11.35 -2.85 -14.32
CA GLU A 350 -12.20 -3.56 -15.28
C GLU A 350 -13.57 -2.90 -15.43
N ASP A 351 -14.22 -2.55 -14.31
CA ASP A 351 -15.55 -1.97 -14.31
C ASP A 351 -15.54 -0.53 -14.82
N GLY A 352 -14.48 0.25 -14.52
CA GLY A 352 -14.29 1.56 -15.13
C GLY A 352 -14.15 1.45 -16.66
N PHE A 353 -13.37 0.48 -17.14
CA PHE A 353 -13.22 0.22 -18.57
C PHE A 353 -14.55 -0.13 -19.26
N LYS A 354 -15.33 -1.03 -18.65
CA LYS A 354 -16.68 -1.40 -19.16
C LYS A 354 -17.63 -0.21 -19.24
N ASN A 355 -17.44 0.80 -18.39
CA ASN A 355 -18.25 2.01 -18.34
C ASN A 355 -17.63 3.19 -19.12
N GLY A 356 -16.74 2.88 -20.07
CA GLY A 356 -16.24 3.85 -21.05
C GLY A 356 -15.15 4.79 -20.51
N TRP A 357 -14.48 4.40 -19.43
CA TRP A 357 -13.28 5.07 -18.93
C TRP A 357 -12.02 4.36 -19.35
N GLN A 358 -10.95 5.11 -19.62
CA GLN A 358 -9.61 4.55 -19.68
C GLN A 358 -9.06 4.52 -18.25
N VAL A 359 -9.09 3.34 -17.62
CA VAL A 359 -8.56 3.14 -16.26
C VAL A 359 -7.32 2.28 -16.33
N VAL A 360 -6.28 2.68 -15.61
CA VAL A 360 -4.99 1.97 -15.58
C VAL A 360 -4.52 1.75 -14.14
N SER A 361 -3.65 0.75 -13.94
CA SER A 361 -2.98 0.58 -12.65
C SER A 361 -1.93 1.67 -12.42
N VAL A 362 -1.45 1.80 -11.18
CA VAL A 362 -0.32 2.69 -10.84
C VAL A 362 0.93 2.36 -11.68
N SER A 363 1.26 1.09 -11.83
CA SER A 363 2.43 0.67 -12.61
C SER A 363 2.28 0.99 -14.10
N ASP A 364 1.10 0.76 -14.67
CA ASP A 364 0.86 1.04 -16.09
C ASP A 364 0.95 2.54 -16.37
N PHE A 365 0.38 3.38 -15.50
CA PHE A 365 0.55 4.81 -15.58
C PHE A 365 2.03 5.19 -15.54
N LEU A 366 2.79 4.71 -14.55
CA LEU A 366 4.19 5.09 -14.38
C LEU A 366 5.11 4.64 -15.52
N ASN A 367 4.78 3.55 -16.21
CA ASN A 367 5.52 3.09 -17.38
C ASN A 367 5.38 4.04 -18.57
N ASP A 368 4.17 4.58 -18.78
CA ASP A 368 3.82 5.23 -20.05
C ASP A 368 3.24 6.65 -19.91
N TYR A 369 3.23 7.27 -18.72
CA TYR A 369 2.59 8.58 -18.53
C TYR A 369 3.12 9.68 -19.45
N LYS A 370 4.40 9.59 -19.88
CA LYS A 370 4.98 10.59 -20.80
C LYS A 370 4.35 10.56 -22.19
N SER A 371 3.87 9.40 -22.64
CA SER A 371 3.21 9.23 -23.93
C SER A 371 1.68 9.24 -23.79
N GLN A 372 1.14 8.56 -22.78
CA GLN A 372 -0.30 8.38 -22.59
C GLN A 372 -0.99 9.60 -21.96
N ALA A 373 -0.30 10.34 -21.09
CA ALA A 373 -0.92 11.40 -20.29
C ALA A 373 -0.71 12.82 -20.86
N HIS A 374 -0.16 12.97 -22.08
CA HIS A 374 0.03 14.30 -22.69
C HIS A 374 -1.28 15.10 -22.76
N ASN A 375 -2.38 14.41 -23.05
CA ASN A 375 -3.71 15.01 -23.15
C ASN A 375 -4.22 15.53 -21.79
N LEU A 376 -3.74 14.97 -20.67
CA LEU A 376 -4.13 15.38 -19.32
C LEU A 376 -3.50 16.72 -18.88
N ARG A 377 -2.66 17.33 -19.72
CA ARG A 377 -2.18 18.70 -19.54
C ARG A 377 -3.27 19.74 -19.79
N TYR A 378 -4.28 19.41 -20.60
CA TYR A 378 -5.24 20.36 -21.16
C TYR A 378 -6.66 20.19 -20.61
#